data_AF-A0A9P4PJ58-F1
#
_entry.id   AF-A0A9P4PJ58-F1
#
_cell.length_a   1.000
_cell.length_b   1.000
_cell.length_c   1.000
_cell.angle_alpha   90.00
_cell.angle_beta   90.00
_cell.angle_gamma   90.00
#
_symmetry.space_group_name_H-M   'P 1'
#
loop_
_entity.id
_entity.type
_entity.pdbx_description
1 polymer ?
#
loop_
_entity_poly.entity_id
_entity_poly.type
_entity_poly.pdbx_seq_one_letter_code
_entity_poly.pdbx_strand_id
1 'polypeptide(L)'
;MLPRSFLLLLTAALATSSSGTLGQFPLEAPLSTHFPWIQRLASIGDSYSAGLGAGDRLDFYCSRYAKSYPNILHASLLGHNKNRTHQFLSCSGQTSTEILETQVPALSDDLDLLTISAGGNDIGLSPILSNCVYQFYMASEDDCKTSIQQAAQRVASKDQLYKNITALIAAAKPRMSPHGIIYVTGYASFFGVDDDTCDGVTWAVWSTVESSKQYLKLELRHALNTLVRAVNSVLGEVVADSGPGVRFVDYDAHIQARRGRYCEAGVAEPAPNRAALAFYEWDTVDHGENARAMRNRTGGDVPRGSFEGDIAERINKTLKKHPEWEFDPEKGFVNKTKAGDVGGEGAVENTIHWLLPDSWKRVFHLRPEGHEVVAGLLVEDLLRNGDGRAEERVEL
;
A
#
# COMPACT_ATOMS: atom_id res chain seq x y z
N MET A 1 -26.77 5.28 -79.66
CA MET A 1 -26.30 4.02 -80.26
C MET A 1 -26.53 2.88 -79.26
N LEU A 2 -27.63 2.15 -79.45
CA LEU A 2 -27.84 0.74 -79.08
C LEU A 2 -27.74 -0.06 -80.41
N PRO A 3 -27.74 -1.41 -80.50
CA PRO A 3 -27.71 -2.48 -79.47
C PRO A 3 -26.79 -3.69 -79.87
N ARG A 4 -26.85 -4.77 -79.06
CA ARG A 4 -26.93 -6.22 -79.40
C ARG A 4 -26.01 -7.06 -78.50
N SER A 5 -26.40 -8.16 -77.85
CA SER A 5 -27.66 -8.93 -77.79
C SER A 5 -27.47 -10.07 -76.75
N PHE A 6 -28.55 -10.43 -76.03
CA PHE A 6 -29.06 -11.79 -75.69
C PHE A 6 -28.09 -12.90 -75.17
N LEU A 7 -28.39 -13.81 -74.24
CA LEU A 7 -29.64 -14.48 -73.79
C LEU A 7 -29.37 -15.21 -72.44
N LEU A 8 -30.47 -15.47 -71.71
CA LEU A 8 -30.70 -16.27 -70.50
C LEU A 8 -29.82 -17.50 -70.23
N LEU A 9 -29.64 -17.85 -68.94
CA LEU A 9 -30.24 -19.05 -68.32
C LEU A 9 -30.02 -19.09 -66.80
N LEU A 10 -31.12 -18.99 -66.04
CA LEU A 10 -31.19 -19.38 -64.63
C LEU A 10 -31.23 -20.91 -64.56
N THR A 11 -30.24 -21.52 -63.91
CA THR A 11 -30.35 -22.88 -63.37
C THR A 11 -29.82 -22.87 -61.95
N ALA A 12 -30.73 -23.03 -60.99
CA ALA A 12 -30.40 -23.27 -59.59
C ALA A 12 -29.73 -24.64 -59.45
N ALA A 13 -28.46 -24.66 -59.10
CA ALA A 13 -27.77 -25.85 -58.64
C ALA A 13 -27.80 -25.87 -57.11
N LEU A 14 -28.42 -26.90 -56.52
CA LEU A 14 -28.28 -27.22 -55.11
C LEU A 14 -26.80 -27.52 -54.82
N ALA A 15 -26.11 -26.58 -54.17
CA ALA A 15 -24.82 -26.87 -53.56
C ALA A 15 -25.08 -27.55 -52.22
N THR A 16 -24.85 -28.86 -52.18
CA THR A 16 -24.70 -29.63 -50.95
C THR A 16 -23.56 -29.03 -50.12
N SER A 17 -23.88 -28.43 -48.98
CA SER A 17 -22.90 -27.95 -48.02
C SER A 17 -22.16 -29.15 -47.41
N SER A 18 -20.96 -29.41 -47.92
CA SER A 18 -19.97 -30.22 -47.22
C SER A 18 -19.63 -29.53 -45.90
N SER A 19 -19.99 -30.15 -44.79
CA SER A 19 -19.61 -29.75 -43.43
C SER A 19 -18.08 -29.70 -43.34
N GLY A 20 -17.53 -28.49 -43.48
CA GLY A 20 -16.16 -28.21 -43.07
C GLY A 20 -16.12 -28.30 -41.56
N THR A 21 -15.38 -29.27 -41.03
CA THR A 21 -14.92 -29.30 -39.66
C THR A 21 -14.13 -28.02 -39.40
N LEU A 22 -14.79 -27.01 -38.84
CA LEU A 22 -14.12 -25.92 -38.15
C LEU A 22 -13.26 -26.58 -37.07
N GLY A 23 -11.94 -26.54 -37.25
CA GLY A 23 -10.99 -26.92 -36.22
C GLY A 23 -11.33 -26.09 -34.98
N GLN A 24 -11.93 -26.75 -33.99
CA GLN A 24 -11.97 -26.23 -32.64
C GLN A 24 -10.51 -26.11 -32.20
N PHE A 25 -9.98 -24.88 -32.21
CA PHE A 25 -8.82 -24.57 -31.40
C PHE A 25 -9.17 -25.01 -29.97
N PRO A 26 -8.33 -25.82 -29.32
CA PRO A 26 -8.54 -26.14 -27.91
C PRO A 26 -8.70 -24.83 -27.15
N LEU A 27 -9.76 -24.72 -26.33
CA LEU A 27 -9.77 -23.75 -25.23
C LEU A 27 -8.42 -23.90 -24.51
N GLU A 28 -7.72 -22.79 -24.33
CA GLU A 28 -6.55 -22.73 -23.46
C GLU A 28 -6.86 -23.49 -22.17
N ALA A 29 -5.95 -24.42 -21.85
CA ALA A 29 -6.00 -25.21 -20.63
C ALA A 29 -6.18 -24.30 -19.40
N PRO A 30 -6.80 -24.80 -18.32
CA PRO A 30 -6.85 -24.05 -17.05
C PRO A 30 -5.43 -23.64 -16.65
N LEU A 31 -5.27 -22.40 -16.19
CA LEU A 31 -4.01 -21.80 -15.76
C LEU A 31 -3.08 -22.86 -15.15
N SER A 32 -1.95 -23.10 -15.84
CA SER A 32 -0.81 -23.85 -15.33
C SER A 32 -0.55 -23.47 -13.86
N THR A 33 -0.26 -24.44 -12.99
CA THR A 33 0.20 -24.14 -11.63
C THR A 33 1.45 -23.27 -11.71
N HIS A 34 1.31 -21.96 -11.51
CA HIS A 34 2.37 -21.00 -11.82
C HIS A 34 3.61 -21.20 -10.93
N PHE A 35 3.46 -21.72 -9.69
CA PHE A 35 4.60 -22.00 -8.80
C PHE A 35 4.33 -23.21 -7.86
N PRO A 36 4.48 -24.47 -8.34
CA PRO A 36 4.24 -25.65 -7.52
C PRO A 36 5.30 -25.86 -6.43
N TRP A 37 6.43 -25.16 -6.50
CA TRP A 37 7.49 -25.25 -5.48
C TRP A 37 7.20 -24.38 -4.24
N ILE A 38 6.31 -23.39 -4.34
CA ILE A 38 5.93 -22.55 -3.20
C ILE A 38 4.81 -23.26 -2.41
N GLN A 39 5.20 -23.96 -1.35
CA GLN A 39 4.30 -24.67 -0.43
C GLN A 39 4.10 -23.88 0.87
N ARG A 40 5.15 -23.25 1.39
CA ARG A 40 5.11 -22.44 2.62
C ARG A 40 5.49 -21.00 2.32
N LEU A 41 4.50 -20.13 2.41
CA LEU A 41 4.64 -18.69 2.30
C LEU A 41 4.52 -18.07 3.69
N ALA A 42 5.34 -17.07 3.99
CA ALA A 42 5.14 -16.17 5.11
C ALA A 42 5.23 -14.70 4.68
N SER A 43 4.61 -13.83 5.45
CA SER A 43 4.64 -12.39 5.19
C SER A 43 4.78 -11.64 6.50
N ILE A 44 5.90 -10.93 6.63
CA ILE A 44 6.19 -10.07 7.77
C ILE A 44 6.26 -8.61 7.30
N GLY A 45 6.06 -7.69 8.22
CA GLY A 45 6.21 -6.28 7.89
C GLY A 45 5.25 -5.36 8.59
N ASP A 46 5.24 -4.13 8.10
CA ASP A 46 4.41 -3.02 8.56
C ASP A 46 3.00 -3.02 7.95
N SER A 47 2.32 -1.87 8.05
CA SER A 47 0.98 -1.64 7.54
C SER A 47 0.84 -1.78 6.02
N TYR A 48 1.92 -1.59 5.24
CA TYR A 48 1.90 -1.78 3.78
C TYR A 48 1.86 -3.25 3.40
N SER A 49 2.45 -4.14 4.20
CA SER A 49 2.28 -5.58 4.02
C SER A 49 0.95 -6.07 4.60
N ALA A 50 0.51 -5.51 5.74
CA ALA A 50 -0.81 -5.82 6.30
C ALA A 50 -1.97 -5.41 5.36
N GLY A 51 -1.72 -4.40 4.52
CA GLY A 51 -2.65 -3.86 3.53
C GLY A 51 -3.80 -3.08 4.15
N LEU A 52 -3.45 -2.23 5.12
CA LEU A 52 -4.39 -1.47 5.92
C LEU A 52 -5.45 -0.77 5.04
N GLY A 53 -6.71 -1.20 5.17
CA GLY A 53 -7.86 -0.66 4.46
C GLY A 53 -8.25 -1.40 3.19
N ALA A 54 -7.40 -2.27 2.64
CA ALA A 54 -7.58 -2.89 1.34
C ALA A 54 -8.55 -4.09 1.37
N GLY A 55 -9.85 -3.82 1.19
CA GLY A 55 -10.91 -4.83 1.14
C GLY A 55 -11.37 -5.31 2.52
N ASP A 56 -11.75 -6.58 2.64
CA ASP A 56 -12.26 -7.12 3.91
C ASP A 56 -11.16 -7.27 4.95
N ARG A 57 -11.43 -6.87 6.19
CA ARG A 57 -10.49 -7.03 7.31
C ARG A 57 -10.44 -8.49 7.77
N LEU A 58 -9.25 -9.06 7.77
CA LEU A 58 -8.95 -10.43 8.20
C LEU A 58 -8.53 -10.50 9.67
N ASP A 59 -7.83 -9.48 10.16
CA ASP A 59 -7.30 -9.39 11.52
C ASP A 59 -7.48 -7.95 12.04
N PHE A 60 -8.08 -7.81 13.23
CA PHE A 60 -8.33 -6.53 13.86
C PHE A 60 -7.10 -5.96 14.60
N TYR A 61 -6.29 -6.83 15.22
CA TYR A 61 -5.17 -6.40 16.05
C TYR A 61 -4.00 -5.89 15.21
N CYS A 62 -3.67 -6.58 14.12
CA CYS A 62 -2.58 -6.17 13.23
C CYS A 62 -3.06 -5.43 11.98
N SER A 63 -4.36 -5.15 11.86
CA SER A 63 -4.96 -4.48 10.71
C SER A 63 -4.60 -5.20 9.39
N ARG A 64 -4.79 -6.52 9.30
CA ARG A 64 -4.53 -7.30 8.07
C ARG A 64 -5.78 -7.40 7.21
N TYR A 65 -5.63 -7.24 5.90
CA TYR A 65 -6.77 -7.16 4.97
C TYR A 65 -6.65 -8.12 3.77
N ALA A 66 -7.81 -8.47 3.21
CA ALA A 66 -7.96 -9.48 2.17
C ALA A 66 -7.39 -9.09 0.80
N LYS A 67 -7.32 -7.78 0.49
CA LYS A 67 -6.69 -7.28 -0.74
C LYS A 67 -5.31 -6.67 -0.50
N SER A 68 -4.63 -7.10 0.56
CA SER A 68 -3.20 -6.86 0.74
C SER A 68 -2.39 -7.66 -0.28
N TYR A 69 -1.24 -7.13 -0.72
CA TYR A 69 -0.40 -7.79 -1.72
C TYR A 69 0.01 -9.22 -1.32
N PRO A 70 0.32 -9.54 -0.03
CA PRO A 70 0.68 -10.90 0.31
C PRO A 70 -0.51 -11.86 0.27
N ASN A 71 -1.72 -11.39 0.64
CA ASN A 71 -2.92 -12.22 0.54
C ASN A 71 -3.37 -12.41 -0.92
N ILE A 72 -3.25 -11.39 -1.77
CA ILE A 72 -3.50 -11.52 -3.22
C ILE A 72 -2.56 -12.56 -3.82
N LEU A 73 -1.26 -12.50 -3.47
CA LEU A 73 -0.27 -13.45 -3.93
C LEU A 73 -0.67 -14.88 -3.53
N HIS A 74 -0.95 -15.12 -2.24
CA HIS A 74 -1.35 -16.43 -1.72
C HIS A 74 -2.64 -16.96 -2.36
N ALA A 75 -3.69 -16.15 -2.38
CA ALA A 75 -5.05 -16.58 -2.68
C ALA A 75 -5.35 -16.61 -4.18
N SER A 76 -4.59 -15.88 -5.01
CA SER A 76 -4.94 -15.68 -6.42
C SER A 76 -3.79 -15.91 -7.38
N LEU A 77 -2.57 -15.42 -7.08
CA LEU A 77 -1.53 -15.33 -8.11
C LEU A 77 -0.52 -16.47 -8.10
N LEU A 78 -0.39 -17.22 -7.00
CA LEU A 78 0.54 -18.36 -6.95
C LEU A 78 -0.03 -19.66 -7.56
N GLY A 79 -1.23 -19.63 -8.12
CA GLY A 79 -1.95 -20.80 -8.64
C GLY A 79 -2.62 -21.65 -7.56
N HIS A 80 -3.51 -22.56 -7.95
CA HIS A 80 -4.29 -23.36 -7.00
C HIS A 80 -3.47 -24.50 -6.39
N ASN A 81 -3.29 -24.49 -5.08
CA ASN A 81 -2.71 -25.58 -4.31
C ASN A 81 -3.37 -25.67 -2.92
N LYS A 82 -4.11 -26.76 -2.66
CA LYS A 82 -4.86 -26.95 -1.40
C LYS A 82 -3.98 -27.14 -0.17
N ASN A 83 -2.71 -27.50 -0.36
CA ASN A 83 -1.77 -27.75 0.72
C ASN A 83 -0.84 -26.56 0.99
N ARG A 84 -0.93 -25.49 0.19
CA ARG A 84 -0.11 -24.29 0.41
C ARG A 84 -0.56 -23.60 1.69
N THR A 85 0.40 -23.28 2.56
CA THR A 85 0.15 -22.49 3.76
C THR A 85 0.63 -21.05 3.57
N HIS A 86 -0.05 -20.13 4.24
CA HIS A 86 0.38 -18.74 4.36
C HIS A 86 0.38 -18.31 5.83
N GLN A 87 1.57 -18.02 6.34
CA GLN A 87 1.75 -17.43 7.65
C GLN A 87 1.80 -15.91 7.53
N PHE A 88 0.64 -15.26 7.69
CA PHE A 88 0.53 -13.82 7.54
C PHE A 88 0.72 -13.12 8.90
N LEU A 89 1.91 -12.55 9.15
CA LEU A 89 2.31 -11.97 10.44
C LEU A 89 2.45 -10.43 10.43
N SER A 90 2.31 -9.79 9.26
CA SER A 90 2.44 -8.33 9.14
C SER A 90 1.50 -7.59 10.09
N CYS A 91 1.96 -6.44 10.58
CA CYS A 91 1.29 -5.69 11.63
C CYS A 91 1.48 -4.18 11.45
N SER A 92 0.38 -3.43 11.50
CA SER A 92 0.42 -1.96 11.35
C SER A 92 1.28 -1.28 12.43
N GLY A 93 2.00 -0.23 12.02
CA GLY A 93 2.81 0.62 12.91
C GLY A 93 4.20 0.09 13.26
N GLN A 94 4.51 -1.18 12.99
CA GLN A 94 5.80 -1.74 13.39
C GLN A 94 6.99 -1.22 12.58
N THR A 95 8.08 -0.93 13.27
CA THR A 95 9.42 -0.66 12.74
C THR A 95 10.16 -1.96 12.42
N SER A 96 11.25 -1.89 11.66
CA SER A 96 12.06 -3.08 11.37
C SER A 96 12.65 -3.75 12.62
N THR A 97 12.96 -2.98 13.67
CA THR A 97 13.43 -3.52 14.96
C THR A 97 12.32 -4.26 15.70
N GLU A 98 11.09 -3.76 15.68
CA GLU A 98 9.95 -4.45 16.31
C GLU A 98 9.56 -5.69 15.53
N ILE A 99 9.63 -5.67 14.19
CA ILE A 99 9.42 -6.84 13.34
C ILE A 99 10.46 -7.92 13.66
N LEU A 100 11.73 -7.53 13.81
CA LEU A 100 12.83 -8.42 14.20
C LEU A 100 12.56 -9.07 15.58
N GLU A 101 12.03 -8.31 16.54
CA GLU A 101 11.77 -8.80 17.90
C GLU A 101 10.49 -9.62 18.03
N THR A 102 9.48 -9.36 17.20
CA THR A 102 8.12 -9.92 17.39
C THR A 102 7.66 -10.85 16.28
N GLN A 103 7.94 -10.54 15.02
CA GLN A 103 7.47 -11.33 13.88
C GLN A 103 8.48 -12.41 13.46
N VAL A 104 9.78 -12.10 13.43
CA VAL A 104 10.82 -13.08 13.03
C VAL A 104 10.88 -14.30 13.97
N PRO A 105 10.76 -14.17 15.31
CA PRO A 105 10.73 -15.34 16.18
C PRO A 105 9.52 -16.25 15.95
N ALA A 106 8.41 -15.67 15.49
CA ALA A 106 7.17 -16.38 15.19
C ALA A 106 7.16 -17.06 13.82
N LEU A 107 8.12 -16.77 12.93
CA LEU A 107 8.24 -17.43 11.63
C LEU A 107 8.41 -18.94 11.80
N SER A 108 7.65 -19.68 11.00
CA SER A 108 7.89 -21.09 10.76
C SER A 108 9.21 -21.26 10.00
N ASP A 109 9.82 -22.44 10.10
CA ASP A 109 11.02 -22.78 9.34
C ASP A 109 10.67 -23.37 7.95
N ASP A 110 11.71 -23.57 7.13
CA ASP A 110 11.63 -24.17 5.79
C ASP A 110 10.75 -23.36 4.81
N LEU A 111 10.70 -22.04 4.95
CA LEU A 111 9.87 -21.17 4.10
C LEU A 111 10.37 -21.16 2.65
N ASP A 112 9.47 -21.33 1.69
CA ASP A 112 9.79 -21.23 0.25
C ASP A 112 9.73 -19.78 -0.23
N LEU A 113 8.85 -18.99 0.39
CA LEU A 113 8.68 -17.58 0.04
C LEU A 113 8.41 -16.76 1.30
N LEU A 114 9.14 -15.65 1.45
CA LEU A 114 8.95 -14.66 2.50
C LEU A 114 8.82 -13.28 1.86
N THR A 115 7.79 -12.52 2.24
CA THR A 115 7.68 -11.10 1.87
C THR A 115 7.91 -10.21 3.09
N ILE A 116 8.66 -9.12 2.90
CA ILE A 116 9.03 -8.15 3.95
C ILE A 116 8.71 -6.73 3.46
N SER A 117 7.93 -5.99 4.25
CA SER A 117 7.77 -4.53 4.13
C SER A 117 8.21 -3.86 5.43
N ALA A 118 9.22 -2.99 5.38
CA ALA A 118 9.69 -2.25 6.54
C ALA A 118 10.52 -1.03 6.12
N GLY A 119 10.61 -0.04 7.01
CA GLY A 119 11.46 1.14 6.82
C GLY A 119 10.73 2.47 6.91
N GLY A 120 9.44 2.53 6.53
CA GLY A 120 8.65 3.77 6.63
C GLY A 120 8.50 4.26 8.08
N ASN A 121 8.20 3.34 8.99
CA ASN A 121 8.08 3.66 10.42
C ASN A 121 9.44 3.98 11.05
N ASP A 122 10.51 3.28 10.63
CA ASP A 122 11.89 3.49 11.10
C ASP A 122 12.38 4.92 10.90
N ILE A 123 12.00 5.55 9.79
CA ILE A 123 12.40 6.93 9.49
C ILE A 123 11.48 7.98 10.14
N GLY A 124 10.35 7.55 10.72
CA GLY A 124 9.36 8.44 11.33
C GLY A 124 8.36 9.02 10.35
N LEU A 125 7.75 8.20 9.49
CA LEU A 125 6.69 8.62 8.57
C LEU A 125 5.48 9.23 9.30
N SER A 126 5.01 8.65 10.41
CA SER A 126 3.84 9.17 11.16
C SER A 126 4.04 10.61 11.66
N PRO A 127 5.18 10.97 12.29
CA PRO A 127 5.52 12.38 12.56
C PRO A 127 5.50 13.29 11.33
N ILE A 128 6.03 12.83 10.17
CA ILE A 128 6.02 13.62 8.93
C ILE A 128 4.59 13.88 8.47
N LEU A 129 3.76 12.84 8.36
CA LEU A 129 2.36 12.99 7.95
C LEU A 129 1.59 13.87 8.92
N SER A 130 1.82 13.71 10.23
CA SER A 130 1.26 14.57 11.25
C SER A 130 1.67 16.02 11.08
N ASN A 131 2.94 16.32 10.85
CA ASN A 131 3.43 17.70 10.92
C ASN A 131 3.36 18.44 9.57
N CYS A 132 3.43 17.71 8.46
CA CYS A 132 3.52 18.28 7.11
C CYS A 132 2.23 18.17 6.29
N VAL A 133 1.34 17.22 6.59
CA VAL A 133 0.18 16.94 5.74
C VAL A 133 -1.12 17.19 6.48
N TYR A 134 -1.31 16.51 7.60
CA TYR A 134 -2.59 16.49 8.30
C TYR A 134 -2.69 17.47 9.46
N GLN A 135 -1.56 17.88 10.04
CA GLN A 135 -1.52 18.70 11.24
C GLN A 135 -2.39 18.11 12.38
N PHE A 136 -2.41 16.78 12.55
CA PHE A 136 -3.21 16.09 13.59
C PHE A 136 -2.96 16.67 14.99
N TYR A 137 -1.72 17.06 15.24
CA TYR A 137 -1.34 17.99 16.28
C TYR A 137 -0.99 19.33 15.62
N MET A 138 -1.39 20.46 16.23
CA MET A 138 -1.13 21.82 15.72
C MET A 138 0.38 22.09 15.63
N ALA A 139 0.97 21.61 14.54
CA ALA A 139 2.38 21.67 14.21
C ALA A 139 2.65 22.95 13.42
N SER A 140 3.75 23.62 13.76
CA SER A 140 4.30 24.74 13.01
C SER A 140 4.98 24.28 11.72
N GLU A 141 5.27 25.20 10.81
CA GLU A 141 6.07 24.92 9.62
C GLU A 141 7.47 24.37 9.98
N ASP A 142 8.05 24.87 11.09
CA ASP A 142 9.34 24.42 11.60
C ASP A 142 9.30 22.96 12.08
N ASP A 143 8.17 22.48 12.59
CA ASP A 143 7.98 21.08 12.98
C ASP A 143 7.99 20.16 11.76
N CYS A 144 7.39 20.59 10.64
CA CYS A 144 7.44 19.86 9.38
C CYS A 144 8.88 19.75 8.86
N LYS A 145 9.60 20.88 8.77
CA LYS A 145 11.00 20.92 8.33
C LYS A 145 11.88 20.04 9.20
N THR A 146 11.71 20.10 10.52
CA THR A 146 12.44 19.27 11.49
C THR A 146 12.17 17.79 11.27
N SER A 147 10.92 17.40 11.02
CA SER A 147 10.55 15.99 10.79
C SER A 147 11.18 15.44 9.52
N ILE A 148 11.18 16.24 8.44
CA ILE A 148 11.82 15.88 7.16
C ILE A 148 13.35 15.75 7.35
N GLN A 149 13.98 16.68 8.07
CA GLN A 149 15.43 16.64 8.34
C GLN A 149 15.82 15.42 9.18
N GLN A 150 15.05 15.08 10.21
CA GLN A 150 15.31 13.90 11.04
C GLN A 150 15.17 12.60 10.23
N ALA A 151 14.15 12.49 9.38
CA ALA A 151 14.00 11.35 8.49
C ALA A 151 15.17 11.25 7.51
N ALA A 152 15.58 12.36 6.90
CA ALA A 152 16.74 12.39 6.00
C ALA A 152 18.02 11.92 6.70
N GLN A 153 18.24 12.30 7.97
CA GLN A 153 19.38 11.84 8.77
C GLN A 153 19.35 10.33 9.03
N ARG A 154 18.18 9.76 9.32
CA ARG A 154 18.00 8.31 9.53
C ARG A 154 18.22 7.48 8.28
N VAL A 155 17.98 8.06 7.10
CA VAL A 155 18.25 7.40 5.81
C VAL A 155 19.71 7.58 5.38
N ALA A 156 20.32 8.75 5.63
CA ALA A 156 21.68 9.05 5.20
C ALA A 156 22.76 8.24 5.95
N SER A 157 22.47 7.76 7.16
CA SER A 157 23.42 6.99 7.97
C SER A 157 23.23 5.48 7.80
N LYS A 158 24.33 4.75 7.56
CA LYS A 158 24.31 3.28 7.56
C LYS A 158 24.02 2.67 8.94
N ASP A 159 24.19 3.43 10.02
CA ASP A 159 23.97 2.94 11.40
C ASP A 159 22.50 2.93 11.83
N GLN A 160 21.58 3.35 10.95
CA GLN A 160 20.15 3.48 11.21
C GLN A 160 19.36 2.52 10.32
N LEU A 161 18.62 3.03 9.32
CA LEU A 161 17.74 2.22 8.49
C LEU A 161 18.46 1.03 7.84
N TYR A 162 19.63 1.29 7.24
CA TYR A 162 20.44 0.26 6.60
C TYR A 162 20.78 -0.89 7.58
N LYS A 163 21.31 -0.56 8.77
CA LYS A 163 21.66 -1.53 9.81
C LYS A 163 20.45 -2.35 10.26
N ASN A 164 19.31 -1.70 10.50
CA ASN A 164 18.14 -2.38 11.04
C ASN A 164 17.53 -3.34 10.01
N ILE A 165 17.41 -2.92 8.74
CA ILE A 165 16.92 -3.79 7.65
C ILE A 165 17.90 -4.94 7.39
N THR A 166 19.21 -4.69 7.46
CA THR A 166 20.24 -5.73 7.35
C THR A 166 20.06 -6.79 8.44
N ALA A 167 19.89 -6.37 9.69
CA ALA A 167 19.66 -7.27 10.82
C ALA A 167 18.36 -8.07 10.67
N LEU A 168 17.29 -7.42 10.22
CA LEU A 168 15.99 -8.06 9.95
C LEU A 168 16.13 -9.19 8.92
N ILE A 169 16.71 -8.90 7.76
CA ILE A 169 16.90 -9.90 6.69
C ILE A 169 17.85 -11.02 7.15
N ALA A 170 18.94 -10.67 7.83
CA ALA A 170 19.90 -11.66 8.34
C ALA A 170 19.25 -12.64 9.34
N ALA A 171 18.33 -12.16 10.20
CA ALA A 171 17.60 -13.00 11.14
C ALA A 171 16.48 -13.82 10.49
N ALA A 172 15.92 -13.34 9.38
CA ALA A 172 14.89 -14.08 8.63
C ALA A 172 15.49 -15.21 7.77
N LYS A 173 16.70 -15.04 7.22
CA LYS A 173 17.36 -16.03 6.34
C LYS A 173 17.39 -17.47 6.90
N PRO A 174 17.74 -17.72 8.18
CA PRO A 174 17.73 -19.07 8.74
C PRO A 174 16.37 -19.78 8.72
N ARG A 175 15.26 -19.05 8.51
CA ARG A 175 13.91 -19.60 8.41
C ARG A 175 13.57 -20.12 7.02
N MET A 176 14.39 -19.80 6.03
CA MET A 176 14.14 -20.14 4.62
C MET A 176 14.58 -21.56 4.30
N SER A 177 13.89 -22.20 3.35
CA SER A 177 14.35 -23.43 2.73
C SER A 177 15.61 -23.17 1.89
N PRO A 178 16.40 -24.20 1.51
CA PRO A 178 17.62 -24.02 0.71
C PRO A 178 17.42 -23.31 -0.64
N HIS A 179 16.18 -23.28 -1.14
CA HIS A 179 15.80 -22.63 -2.40
C HIS A 179 14.74 -21.53 -2.17
N GLY A 180 14.53 -21.12 -0.92
CA GLY A 180 13.55 -20.10 -0.57
C GLY A 180 13.97 -18.72 -1.05
N ILE A 181 12.98 -17.86 -1.29
CA ILE A 181 13.20 -16.46 -1.70
C ILE A 181 12.62 -15.51 -0.65
N ILE A 182 13.38 -14.48 -0.32
CA ILE A 182 12.92 -13.33 0.44
C ILE A 182 12.71 -12.16 -0.54
N TYR A 183 11.49 -11.63 -0.62
CA TYR A 183 11.23 -10.33 -1.24
C TYR A 183 11.16 -9.23 -0.21
N VAL A 184 11.91 -8.16 -0.45
CA VAL A 184 11.76 -6.89 0.26
C VAL A 184 11.05 -5.92 -0.67
N THR A 185 9.90 -5.40 -0.27
CA THR A 185 9.13 -4.43 -1.07
C THR A 185 9.53 -3.00 -0.72
N GLY A 186 9.69 -2.15 -1.73
CA GLY A 186 9.89 -0.71 -1.55
C GLY A 186 8.60 0.03 -1.21
N TYR A 187 8.62 1.34 -1.44
CA TYR A 187 7.47 2.25 -1.35
C TYR A 187 7.32 3.07 -2.63
N ALA A 188 6.14 3.63 -2.89
CA ALA A 188 5.94 4.55 -4.01
C ALA A 188 5.83 5.99 -3.54
N SER A 189 6.37 6.91 -4.33
CA SER A 189 6.27 8.35 -4.17
C SER A 189 4.78 8.75 -4.10
N PHE A 190 4.39 9.55 -3.11
CA PHE A 190 2.98 9.84 -2.87
C PHE A 190 2.40 10.91 -3.80
N PHE A 191 3.23 11.82 -4.32
CA PHE A 191 2.75 13.01 -5.01
C PHE A 191 3.25 13.11 -6.46
N GLY A 192 2.40 13.58 -7.37
CA GLY A 192 2.81 14.21 -8.62
C GLY A 192 3.59 15.49 -8.32
N VAL A 193 4.59 15.78 -9.14
CA VAL A 193 5.51 16.94 -8.96
C VAL A 193 5.80 17.62 -10.30
N ASP A 194 4.92 17.40 -11.27
CA ASP A 194 5.10 17.89 -12.64
C ASP A 194 4.62 19.34 -12.81
N ASP A 195 3.75 19.83 -11.92
CA ASP A 195 3.20 21.19 -11.91
C ASP A 195 2.81 21.67 -10.49
N ASP A 196 2.30 22.91 -10.39
CA ASP A 196 1.86 23.60 -9.18
C ASP A 196 0.35 23.49 -8.91
N THR A 197 -0.38 22.64 -9.63
CA THR A 197 -1.86 22.52 -9.52
C THR A 197 -2.33 22.24 -8.09
N CYS A 198 -1.50 21.56 -7.30
CA CYS A 198 -1.81 21.18 -5.92
C CYS A 198 -1.40 22.20 -4.86
N ASP A 199 -0.81 23.35 -5.24
CA ASP A 199 -0.24 24.29 -4.28
C ASP A 199 -1.29 24.98 -3.40
N GLY A 200 -2.55 25.01 -3.85
CA GLY A 200 -3.70 25.48 -3.08
C GLY A 200 -4.38 24.41 -2.22
N VAL A 201 -3.93 23.15 -2.28
CA VAL A 201 -4.56 22.02 -1.59
C VAL A 201 -3.99 21.86 -0.19
N THR A 202 -4.85 21.60 0.78
CA THR A 202 -4.48 21.33 2.17
C THR A 202 -5.29 20.16 2.69
N TRP A 203 -4.61 19.27 3.42
CA TRP A 203 -5.22 18.13 4.09
C TRP A 203 -5.21 18.30 5.61
N ALA A 204 -4.95 19.53 6.08
CA ALA A 204 -4.96 19.86 7.49
C ALA A 204 -6.35 19.58 8.09
N VAL A 205 -6.36 18.74 9.11
CA VAL A 205 -7.57 18.26 9.79
C VAL A 205 -8.32 19.40 10.50
N TRP A 206 -7.60 20.45 10.90
CA TRP A 206 -8.14 21.62 11.59
C TRP A 206 -8.40 22.80 10.66
N SER A 207 -8.43 22.61 9.33
CA SER A 207 -8.47 23.69 8.34
C SER A 207 -9.68 24.63 8.41
N THR A 208 -10.75 24.22 9.12
CA THR A 208 -11.99 24.96 9.39
C THR A 208 -11.93 25.81 10.66
N VAL A 209 -11.05 25.46 11.61
CA VAL A 209 -10.93 26.10 12.93
C VAL A 209 -9.60 26.81 13.12
N GLU A 210 -8.58 26.47 12.32
CA GLU A 210 -7.26 27.09 12.33
C GLU A 210 -6.97 27.77 10.98
N SER A 211 -6.49 29.01 11.07
CA SER A 211 -6.13 29.85 9.92
C SER A 211 -4.76 29.51 9.33
N SER A 212 -3.81 29.11 10.18
CA SER A 212 -2.47 28.70 9.79
C SER A 212 -2.45 27.22 9.41
N LYS A 213 -2.38 26.94 8.12
CA LYS A 213 -2.39 25.56 7.60
C LYS A 213 -1.30 25.30 6.58
N GLN A 214 -0.80 24.08 6.59
CA GLN A 214 0.17 23.60 5.63
C GLN A 214 -0.52 23.26 4.32
N TYR A 215 0.06 23.70 3.21
CA TYR A 215 -0.39 23.39 1.86
C TYR A 215 0.57 22.41 1.17
N LEU A 216 0.04 21.61 0.25
CA LEU A 216 0.76 20.63 -0.55
C LEU A 216 1.53 21.30 -1.71
N LYS A 217 2.30 22.34 -1.38
CA LYS A 217 3.14 23.06 -2.32
C LYS A 217 4.12 22.13 -3.01
N LEU A 218 4.48 22.45 -4.24
CA LEU A 218 5.41 21.68 -5.06
C LEU A 218 6.72 21.34 -4.32
N GLU A 219 7.29 22.28 -3.59
CA GLU A 219 8.49 22.06 -2.76
C GLU A 219 8.31 20.96 -1.71
N LEU A 220 7.19 20.99 -0.98
CA LEU A 220 6.88 19.98 0.02
C LEU A 220 6.68 18.60 -0.63
N ARG A 221 5.93 18.54 -1.75
CA ARG A 221 5.71 17.31 -2.51
C ARG A 221 7.04 16.70 -2.99
N HIS A 222 7.96 17.53 -3.50
CA HIS A 222 9.31 17.09 -3.86
C HIS A 222 10.10 16.56 -2.67
N ALA A 223 10.07 17.25 -1.53
CA ALA A 223 10.78 16.83 -0.34
C ALA A 223 10.31 15.46 0.17
N LEU A 224 8.98 15.26 0.24
CA LEU A 224 8.38 14.00 0.67
C LEU A 224 8.71 12.85 -0.29
N ASN A 225 8.59 13.06 -1.60
CA ASN A 225 8.97 12.04 -2.59
C ASN A 225 10.47 11.72 -2.55
N THR A 226 11.31 12.70 -2.23
CA THR A 226 12.76 12.48 -2.09
C THR A 226 13.07 11.56 -0.91
N LEU A 227 12.35 11.69 0.20
CA LEU A 227 12.47 10.75 1.33
C LEU A 227 12.08 9.32 0.92
N VAL A 228 10.98 9.16 0.19
CA VAL A 228 10.53 7.83 -0.28
C VAL A 228 11.61 7.17 -1.15
N ARG A 229 12.12 7.90 -2.15
CA ARG A 229 13.20 7.38 -3.01
C ARG A 229 14.48 7.07 -2.24
N ALA A 230 14.80 7.87 -1.22
CA ALA A 230 15.97 7.63 -0.38
C ALA A 230 15.80 6.34 0.46
N VAL A 231 14.60 6.07 0.99
CA VAL A 231 14.28 4.78 1.64
C VAL A 231 14.44 3.63 0.66
N ASN A 232 13.85 3.71 -0.54
CA ASN A 232 14.00 2.66 -1.55
C ASN A 232 15.46 2.41 -1.94
N SER A 233 16.27 3.47 -2.04
CA SER A 233 17.70 3.36 -2.32
C SER A 233 18.41 2.53 -1.24
N VAL A 234 18.13 2.80 0.04
CA VAL A 234 18.70 2.04 1.15
C VAL A 234 18.21 0.59 1.15
N LEU A 235 16.91 0.35 0.92
CA LEU A 235 16.37 -1.01 0.84
C LEU A 235 17.00 -1.81 -0.30
N GLY A 236 17.14 -1.20 -1.48
CA GLY A 236 17.81 -1.81 -2.63
C GLY A 236 19.29 -2.13 -2.35
N GLU A 237 20.01 -1.23 -1.68
CA GLU A 237 21.40 -1.44 -1.26
C GLU A 237 21.53 -2.62 -0.29
N VAL A 238 20.69 -2.66 0.76
CA VAL A 238 20.71 -3.76 1.74
C VAL A 238 20.37 -5.11 1.08
N VAL A 239 19.42 -5.12 0.15
CA VAL A 239 19.09 -6.35 -0.59
C VAL A 239 20.26 -6.81 -1.45
N ALA A 240 20.92 -5.89 -2.17
CA ALA A 240 22.10 -6.23 -2.96
C ALA A 240 23.21 -6.82 -2.09
N ASP A 241 23.48 -6.21 -0.92
CA ASP A 241 24.49 -6.66 0.03
C ASP A 241 24.10 -7.95 0.78
N SER A 242 22.80 -8.30 0.77
CA SER A 242 22.30 -9.56 1.33
C SER A 242 22.64 -10.79 0.46
N GLY A 243 23.03 -10.60 -0.80
CA GLY A 243 23.40 -11.71 -1.68
C GLY A 243 22.21 -12.54 -2.21
N PRO A 244 22.47 -13.74 -2.76
CA PRO A 244 21.46 -14.51 -3.47
C PRO A 244 20.30 -14.94 -2.56
N GLY A 245 19.11 -15.13 -3.16
CA GLY A 245 17.89 -15.51 -2.45
C GLY A 245 17.15 -14.34 -1.79
N VAL A 246 17.66 -13.11 -1.87
CA VAL A 246 16.96 -11.89 -1.45
C VAL A 246 16.77 -10.98 -2.66
N ARG A 247 15.55 -10.50 -2.89
CA ARG A 247 15.18 -9.70 -4.07
C ARG A 247 14.40 -8.45 -3.67
N PHE A 248 14.63 -7.35 -4.37
CA PHE A 248 13.98 -6.06 -4.11
C PHE A 248 12.89 -5.82 -5.15
N VAL A 249 11.71 -5.40 -4.69
CA VAL A 249 10.60 -4.99 -5.56
C VAL A 249 10.38 -3.51 -5.41
N ASP A 250 10.86 -2.75 -6.40
CA ASP A 250 10.56 -1.33 -6.55
C ASP A 250 9.33 -1.15 -7.43
N TYR A 251 8.24 -0.64 -6.85
CA TYR A 251 7.00 -0.38 -7.56
C TYR A 251 6.72 1.10 -7.82
N ASP A 252 7.63 2.02 -7.46
CA ASP A 252 7.41 3.47 -7.58
C ASP A 252 7.12 3.87 -9.03
N ALA A 253 7.98 3.44 -9.96
CA ALA A 253 7.83 3.75 -11.38
C ALA A 253 6.52 3.21 -11.97
N HIS A 254 6.02 2.07 -11.48
CA HIS A 254 4.75 1.49 -11.94
C HIS A 254 3.55 2.30 -11.45
N ILE A 255 3.58 2.78 -10.19
CA ILE A 255 2.55 3.66 -9.65
C ILE A 255 2.58 5.01 -10.38
N GLN A 256 3.75 5.58 -10.62
CA GLN A 256 3.89 6.82 -11.40
C GLN A 256 3.37 6.66 -12.83
N ALA A 257 3.74 5.59 -13.55
CA ALA A 257 3.29 5.36 -14.92
C ALA A 257 1.77 5.20 -15.03
N ARG A 258 1.14 4.66 -13.99
CA ARG A 258 -0.33 4.56 -13.88
C ARG A 258 -0.99 5.85 -13.40
N ARG A 259 -0.21 6.90 -13.12
CA ARG A 259 -0.67 8.16 -12.53
C ARG A 259 -1.38 7.92 -11.20
N GLY A 260 -0.83 7.04 -10.37
CA GLY A 260 -1.46 6.57 -9.13
C GLY A 260 -1.23 7.46 -7.91
N ARG A 261 -0.45 8.53 -8.04
CA ARG A 261 -0.08 9.43 -6.95
C ARG A 261 -1.20 10.46 -6.70
N TYR A 262 -1.16 11.14 -5.55
CA TYR A 262 -1.94 12.36 -5.34
C TYR A 262 -1.35 13.50 -6.19
N CYS A 263 -2.10 14.57 -6.44
CA CYS A 263 -1.58 15.77 -7.09
C CYS A 263 -0.92 15.51 -8.47
N GLU A 264 -1.44 14.54 -9.24
CA GLU A 264 -0.98 14.29 -10.61
C GLU A 264 -1.40 15.44 -11.54
N ALA A 265 -0.54 15.81 -12.50
CA ALA A 265 -0.79 16.98 -13.36
C ALA A 265 -2.16 16.96 -14.05
N GLY A 266 -2.95 18.02 -13.91
CA GLY A 266 -4.30 18.10 -14.46
C GLY A 266 -5.39 17.35 -13.67
N VAL A 267 -5.08 16.84 -12.48
CA VAL A 267 -6.09 16.35 -11.52
C VAL A 267 -6.45 17.50 -10.56
N ALA A 268 -7.75 17.80 -10.47
CA ALA A 268 -8.26 18.72 -9.45
C ALA A 268 -8.49 17.95 -8.15
N GLU A 269 -7.64 18.19 -7.15
CA GLU A 269 -7.73 17.57 -5.83
C GLU A 269 -8.67 18.36 -4.90
N PRO A 270 -9.38 17.70 -3.95
CA PRO A 270 -9.33 16.26 -3.66
C PRO A 270 -10.08 15.41 -4.70
N ALA A 271 -9.52 14.25 -5.07
CA ALA A 271 -10.08 13.32 -6.04
C ALA A 271 -10.10 11.86 -5.51
N PRO A 272 -10.79 11.60 -4.40
CA PRO A 272 -10.52 10.42 -3.58
C PRO A 272 -10.98 9.10 -4.19
N ASN A 273 -11.86 9.14 -5.19
CA ASN A 273 -12.34 7.96 -5.91
C ASN A 273 -11.88 7.94 -7.37
N ARG A 274 -10.83 8.70 -7.70
CA ARG A 274 -10.23 8.70 -9.03
C ARG A 274 -9.76 7.28 -9.38
N ALA A 275 -10.16 6.80 -10.55
CA ALA A 275 -9.96 5.40 -10.95
C ALA A 275 -8.49 4.94 -10.90
N ALA A 276 -7.55 5.83 -11.25
CA ALA A 276 -6.13 5.52 -11.26
C ALA A 276 -5.44 5.71 -9.89
N LEU A 277 -6.11 6.32 -8.90
CA LEU A 277 -5.52 6.62 -7.60
C LEU A 277 -5.14 5.33 -6.87
N ALA A 278 -3.84 5.18 -6.57
CA ALA A 278 -3.28 3.97 -5.99
C ALA A 278 -3.21 3.99 -4.46
N PHE A 279 -3.39 5.15 -3.84
CA PHE A 279 -3.36 5.31 -2.39
C PHE A 279 -4.70 5.86 -1.90
N TYR A 280 -5.09 5.51 -0.68
CA TYR A 280 -6.27 6.12 -0.08
C TYR A 280 -6.03 7.60 0.20
N GLU A 281 -6.86 8.47 -0.36
CA GLU A 281 -7.02 9.87 0.04
C GLU A 281 -8.13 9.99 1.12
N TRP A 282 -8.24 11.15 1.77
CA TRP A 282 -9.42 11.51 2.56
C TRP A 282 -10.73 11.19 1.84
N ASP A 283 -11.65 10.54 2.55
CA ASP A 283 -12.99 10.20 2.03
C ASP A 283 -13.01 9.29 0.79
N THR A 284 -11.91 8.58 0.51
CA THR A 284 -11.93 7.46 -0.45
C THR A 284 -12.97 6.43 0.00
N VAL A 285 -13.68 5.85 -0.95
CA VAL A 285 -14.68 4.79 -0.76
C VAL A 285 -14.51 3.79 -1.91
N ASP A 286 -14.06 2.58 -1.58
CA ASP A 286 -13.87 1.54 -2.59
C ASP A 286 -15.20 0.96 -3.04
N HIS A 287 -15.17 0.31 -4.21
CA HIS A 287 -16.33 -0.36 -4.77
C HIS A 287 -16.89 -1.41 -3.79
N GLY A 288 -18.16 -1.25 -3.41
CA GLY A 288 -18.87 -2.11 -2.46
C GLY A 288 -18.92 -1.58 -1.03
N GLU A 289 -18.20 -0.50 -0.73
CA GLU A 289 -18.26 0.17 0.58
C GLU A 289 -19.43 1.16 0.68
N ASN A 290 -19.94 1.34 1.90
CA ASN A 290 -20.97 2.34 2.18
C ASN A 290 -20.34 3.63 2.72
N ALA A 291 -20.29 4.67 1.89
CA ALA A 291 -19.72 5.97 2.22
C ALA A 291 -20.26 6.58 3.52
N ARG A 292 -21.58 6.46 3.77
CA ARG A 292 -22.20 6.99 5.01
C ARG A 292 -21.78 6.18 6.22
N ALA A 293 -21.65 4.87 6.09
CA ALA A 293 -21.18 4.02 7.18
C ALA A 293 -19.71 4.30 7.51
N MET A 294 -18.86 4.53 6.51
CA MET A 294 -17.43 4.83 6.70
C MET A 294 -17.19 6.18 7.39
N ARG A 295 -18.05 7.18 7.11
CA ARG A 295 -18.00 8.50 7.78
C ARG A 295 -18.56 8.48 9.20
N ASN A 296 -19.64 7.71 9.42
CA ASN A 296 -20.36 7.71 10.69
C ASN A 296 -19.84 6.68 11.70
N ARG A 297 -18.96 5.76 11.28
CA ARG A 297 -18.27 4.85 12.19
C ARG A 297 -16.93 5.47 12.59
N THR A 298 -16.87 5.94 13.83
CA THR A 298 -15.60 5.99 14.55
C THR A 298 -15.24 4.53 14.83
N GLY A 299 -14.25 3.99 14.12
CA GLY A 299 -13.98 2.56 14.19
C GLY A 299 -13.65 2.09 15.61
N GLY A 300 -13.70 0.77 15.80
CA GLY A 300 -13.32 0.17 17.08
C GLY A 300 -11.91 0.54 17.53
N ASP A 301 -11.69 0.39 18.83
CA ASP A 301 -10.42 0.54 19.53
C ASP A 301 -9.23 0.03 18.70
N VAL A 302 -8.20 0.88 18.55
CA VAL A 302 -6.98 0.55 17.81
C VAL A 302 -5.84 0.23 18.78
N PRO A 303 -4.93 -0.71 18.46
CA PRO A 303 -3.80 -1.01 19.32
C PRO A 303 -2.91 0.22 19.53
N ARG A 304 -2.42 0.41 20.75
CA ARG A 304 -1.38 1.42 21.04
C ARG A 304 -0.08 1.07 20.28
N GLY A 305 0.58 2.06 19.70
CA GLY A 305 1.80 1.86 18.88
C GLY A 305 1.52 1.44 17.44
N SER A 306 0.26 1.22 17.05
CA SER A 306 -0.12 1.16 15.64
C SER A 306 -0.10 2.55 15.02
N PHE A 307 -0.02 2.63 13.68
CA PHE A 307 -0.16 3.90 12.95
C PHE A 307 -1.45 4.64 13.33
N GLU A 308 -2.54 3.90 13.45
CA GLU A 308 -3.83 4.41 13.88
C GLU A 308 -3.79 4.86 15.36
N GLY A 309 -3.14 4.11 16.23
CA GLY A 309 -2.97 4.50 17.64
C GLY A 309 -2.26 5.85 17.78
N ASP A 310 -1.19 6.07 17.02
CA ASP A 310 -0.40 7.30 17.05
C ASP A 310 -1.20 8.54 16.62
N ILE A 311 -2.02 8.40 15.57
CA ILE A 311 -2.89 9.49 15.11
C ILE A 311 -3.95 9.80 16.16
N ALA A 312 -4.60 8.77 16.73
CA ALA A 312 -5.63 8.96 17.75
C ALA A 312 -5.08 9.68 18.99
N GLU A 313 -3.86 9.33 19.44
CA GLU A 313 -3.19 10.00 20.55
C GLU A 313 -2.94 11.48 20.26
N ARG A 314 -2.45 11.81 19.06
CA ARG A 314 -2.16 13.20 18.64
C ARG A 314 -3.42 14.06 18.63
N ILE A 315 -4.51 13.53 18.08
CA ILE A 315 -5.79 14.24 18.02
C ILE A 315 -6.35 14.46 19.42
N ASN A 316 -6.34 13.43 20.26
CA ASN A 316 -6.81 13.55 21.64
C ASN A 316 -6.01 14.59 22.42
N LYS A 317 -4.69 14.66 22.21
CA LYS A 317 -3.83 15.69 22.80
C LYS A 317 -4.20 17.10 22.33
N THR A 318 -4.58 17.28 21.07
CA THR A 318 -5.06 18.57 20.55
C THR A 318 -6.41 18.96 21.16
N LEU A 319 -7.38 18.04 21.18
CA LEU A 319 -8.70 18.28 21.77
C LEU A 319 -8.62 18.60 23.27
N LYS A 320 -7.65 18.02 24.00
CA LYS A 320 -7.37 18.40 25.40
C LYS A 320 -6.90 19.84 25.56
N LYS A 321 -6.24 20.42 24.56
CA LYS A 321 -5.79 21.82 24.56
C LYS A 321 -6.87 22.78 24.06
N HIS A 322 -7.79 22.28 23.24
CA HIS A 322 -8.90 23.02 22.65
C HIS A 322 -10.24 22.40 23.05
N PRO A 323 -10.67 22.52 24.32
CA PRO A 323 -11.91 21.91 24.81
C PRO A 323 -13.16 22.45 24.09
N GLU A 324 -13.04 23.60 23.43
CA GLU A 324 -14.05 24.22 22.58
C GLU A 324 -14.15 23.58 21.19
N TRP A 325 -13.33 22.61 20.82
CA TRP A 325 -13.41 21.91 19.53
C TRP A 325 -14.03 20.51 19.69
N GLU A 326 -14.75 20.07 18.67
CA GLU A 326 -15.28 18.71 18.55
C GLU A 326 -15.31 18.23 17.10
N PHE A 327 -15.48 16.92 16.91
CA PHE A 327 -15.65 16.32 15.60
C PHE A 327 -17.14 16.22 15.24
N ASP A 328 -17.53 16.87 14.14
CA ASP A 328 -18.83 16.71 13.48
C ASP A 328 -18.64 15.78 12.26
N PRO A 329 -19.39 14.67 12.14
CA PRO A 329 -19.23 13.71 11.04
C PRO A 329 -19.47 14.26 9.63
N GLU A 330 -20.18 15.38 9.48
CA GLU A 330 -20.46 16.02 8.20
C GLU A 330 -19.51 17.19 7.92
N LYS A 331 -19.02 17.86 8.97
CA LYS A 331 -18.24 19.11 8.86
C LYS A 331 -16.77 18.98 9.26
N GLY A 332 -16.36 17.82 9.77
CA GLY A 332 -15.03 17.62 10.37
C GLY A 332 -14.94 18.32 11.72
N PHE A 333 -13.74 18.79 12.10
CA PHE A 333 -13.58 19.48 13.37
C PHE A 333 -14.20 20.88 13.34
N VAL A 334 -15.00 21.19 14.35
CA VAL A 334 -15.76 22.44 14.48
C VAL A 334 -15.60 23.03 15.87
N ASN A 335 -15.87 24.33 16.01
CA ASN A 335 -15.87 25.00 17.31
C ASN A 335 -17.27 24.95 17.94
N LYS A 336 -17.36 24.32 19.12
CA LYS A 336 -18.55 24.14 19.97
C LYS A 336 -19.27 25.43 20.34
N THR A 337 -18.54 26.54 20.46
CA THR A 337 -19.19 27.84 20.74
C THR A 337 -20.07 28.35 19.59
N LYS A 338 -20.13 27.62 18.47
CA LYS A 338 -21.06 27.83 17.34
C LYS A 338 -21.92 26.61 16.97
N ALA A 339 -21.78 25.46 17.63
CA ALA A 339 -22.61 24.27 17.41
C ALA A 339 -22.61 23.37 18.66
N GLY A 340 -23.79 22.86 19.03
CA GLY A 340 -24.06 22.25 20.34
C GLY A 340 -23.28 20.96 20.65
N ASP A 341 -22.85 20.94 21.91
CA ASP A 341 -22.00 20.01 22.68
C ASP A 341 -22.33 18.50 22.61
N VAL A 342 -21.30 17.63 22.54
CA VAL A 342 -21.20 16.38 23.34
C VAL A 342 -19.73 16.02 23.67
N GLY A 343 -19.46 15.70 24.93
CA GLY A 343 -18.17 15.18 25.41
C GLY A 343 -18.14 13.66 25.66
N GLY A 344 -16.93 13.11 25.77
CA GLY A 344 -16.70 11.76 26.30
C GLY A 344 -15.23 11.33 26.29
N GLU A 345 -14.61 11.25 27.47
CA GLU A 345 -13.36 10.52 27.73
C GLU A 345 -13.66 9.08 28.17
N GLY A 346 -12.78 8.15 27.79
CA GLY A 346 -12.67 6.83 28.42
C GLY A 346 -11.63 5.94 27.71
N ALA A 347 -10.63 5.45 28.44
CA ALA A 347 -9.66 4.47 27.97
C ALA A 347 -9.72 3.22 28.86
N VAL A 348 -9.72 2.04 28.23
CA VAL A 348 -9.49 0.73 28.86
C VAL A 348 -8.12 0.22 28.40
N GLU A 349 -7.42 -0.48 29.28
CA GLU A 349 -6.01 -0.85 29.14
C GLU A 349 -5.73 -1.68 27.86
N ASN A 350 -4.67 -1.29 27.11
CA ASN A 350 -4.13 -1.84 25.85
C ASN A 350 -4.69 -1.35 24.49
N THR A 351 -5.69 -0.49 24.46
CA THR A 351 -6.17 0.12 23.21
C THR A 351 -6.46 1.61 23.36
N ILE A 352 -6.47 2.35 22.24
CA ILE A 352 -6.83 3.76 22.20
C ILE A 352 -8.12 3.89 21.39
N HIS A 353 -9.11 4.60 21.94
CA HIS A 353 -10.35 4.88 21.24
C HIS A 353 -10.06 5.74 20.00
N TRP A 354 -10.35 5.19 18.82
CA TRP A 354 -10.16 5.89 17.56
C TRP A 354 -11.32 6.86 17.33
N LEU A 355 -11.05 8.17 17.49
CA LEU A 355 -12.06 9.23 17.42
C LEU A 355 -12.38 9.71 15.99
N LEU A 356 -11.69 9.19 14.97
CA LEU A 356 -11.84 9.61 13.57
C LEU A 356 -12.71 8.63 12.75
N PRO A 357 -13.19 9.01 11.56
CA PRO A 357 -13.82 8.08 10.63
C PRO A 357 -12.91 6.91 10.24
N ASP A 358 -13.47 5.74 9.94
CA ASP A 358 -12.69 4.60 9.43
C ASP A 358 -12.04 4.91 8.06
N SER A 359 -12.64 5.80 7.26
CA SER A 359 -12.03 6.28 6.01
C SER A 359 -10.69 6.97 6.23
N TRP A 360 -10.42 7.47 7.43
CA TRP A 360 -9.23 8.24 7.75
C TRP A 360 -8.03 7.37 8.18
N LYS A 361 -8.28 6.13 8.62
CA LYS A 361 -7.23 5.19 9.06
C LYS A 361 -6.28 4.79 7.94
N ARG A 362 -6.83 4.70 6.73
CA ARG A 362 -6.17 4.10 5.57
C ARG A 362 -5.40 5.05 4.70
N VAL A 363 -5.49 6.35 4.95
CA VAL A 363 -4.91 7.36 4.07
C VAL A 363 -3.38 7.19 3.99
N PHE A 364 -2.79 7.38 2.81
CA PHE A 364 -1.41 6.99 2.43
C PHE A 364 -1.13 5.48 2.27
N HIS A 365 -2.05 4.59 2.62
CA HIS A 365 -1.88 3.17 2.31
C HIS A 365 -2.36 2.87 0.90
N LEU A 366 -1.82 1.80 0.31
CA LEU A 366 -2.22 1.36 -1.02
C LEU A 366 -3.69 0.91 -1.02
N ARG A 367 -4.40 1.32 -2.07
CA ARG A 367 -5.69 0.76 -2.46
C ARG A 367 -5.50 -0.64 -3.04
N PRO A 368 -6.57 -1.44 -3.18
CA PRO A 368 -6.47 -2.78 -3.75
C PRO A 368 -5.69 -2.85 -5.07
N GLU A 369 -5.92 -1.89 -5.98
CA GLU A 369 -5.24 -1.82 -7.27
C GLU A 369 -3.74 -1.54 -7.12
N GLY A 370 -3.34 -0.79 -6.09
CA GLY A 370 -1.94 -0.59 -5.74
C GLY A 370 -1.29 -1.87 -5.22
N HIS A 371 -2.00 -2.64 -4.39
CA HIS A 371 -1.54 -3.95 -3.93
C HIS A 371 -1.43 -4.97 -5.07
N GLU A 372 -2.34 -4.92 -6.05
CA GLU A 372 -2.26 -5.75 -7.27
C GLU A 372 -1.00 -5.44 -8.09
N VAL A 373 -0.57 -4.18 -8.15
CA VAL A 373 0.72 -3.82 -8.79
C VAL A 373 1.88 -4.51 -8.07
N VAL A 374 1.95 -4.40 -6.75
CA VAL A 374 3.03 -5.03 -5.96
C VAL A 374 3.02 -6.54 -6.17
N ALA A 375 1.87 -7.20 -5.98
CA ALA A 375 1.74 -8.64 -6.13
C ALA A 375 2.08 -9.11 -7.55
N GLY A 376 1.67 -8.35 -8.58
CA GLY A 376 2.01 -8.60 -9.98
C GLY A 376 3.51 -8.55 -10.24
N LEU A 377 4.22 -7.57 -9.70
CA LEU A 377 5.68 -7.45 -9.86
C LEU A 377 6.43 -8.60 -9.18
N LEU A 378 5.97 -9.09 -8.02
CA LEU A 378 6.53 -10.29 -7.41
C LEU A 378 6.36 -11.51 -8.32
N VAL A 379 5.19 -11.66 -8.94
CA VAL A 379 4.91 -12.78 -9.87
C VAL A 379 5.74 -12.66 -11.15
N GLU A 380 5.89 -11.46 -11.71
CA GLU A 380 6.74 -11.21 -12.87
C GLU A 380 8.21 -11.57 -12.58
N ASP A 381 8.71 -11.23 -11.39
CA ASP A 381 10.05 -11.63 -10.96
C ASP A 381 10.15 -13.15 -10.77
N LEU A 382 9.19 -13.78 -10.10
CA LEU A 382 9.16 -15.24 -9.90
C LEU A 382 9.13 -16.00 -11.24
N LEU A 383 8.39 -15.51 -12.23
CA LEU A 383 8.35 -16.10 -13.58
C LEU A 383 9.68 -15.98 -14.30
N ARG A 384 10.38 -14.85 -14.12
CA ARG A 384 11.64 -14.56 -14.81
C ARG A 384 12.81 -15.30 -14.17
N ASN A 385 12.85 -15.33 -12.85
CA ASN A 385 14.03 -15.68 -12.08
C ASN A 385 13.86 -16.97 -11.26
N GLY A 386 12.68 -17.60 -11.27
CA GLY A 386 12.42 -18.85 -10.58
C GLY A 386 12.62 -18.77 -9.07
N ASP A 387 12.94 -19.91 -8.46
CA ASP A 387 13.27 -20.07 -7.04
C ASP A 387 14.70 -19.59 -6.69
N GLY A 388 15.13 -19.80 -5.45
CA GLY A 388 16.45 -19.39 -4.95
C GLY A 388 17.63 -20.21 -5.47
N ARG A 389 17.43 -21.17 -6.40
CA ARG A 389 18.55 -21.88 -7.03
C ARG A 389 19.37 -20.85 -7.82
N ALA A 390 20.61 -20.65 -7.41
CA ALA A 390 21.59 -20.06 -8.30
C ALA A 390 21.64 -20.97 -9.52
N GLU A 391 21.19 -20.49 -10.68
CA GLU A 391 21.47 -21.18 -11.93
C GLU A 391 22.99 -21.41 -11.95
N GLU A 392 23.41 -22.68 -11.93
CA GLU A 392 24.59 -23.08 -12.71
C GLU A 392 24.28 -22.61 -14.13
N ARG A 393 24.58 -21.35 -14.43
CA ARG A 393 24.57 -20.83 -15.78
C ARG A 393 25.67 -21.58 -16.49
N VAL A 394 25.29 -22.69 -17.11
CA VAL A 394 26.09 -23.36 -18.12
C VAL A 394 26.28 -22.30 -19.21
N GLU A 395 27.47 -21.70 -19.26
CA GLU A 395 27.94 -21.01 -20.44
C GLU A 395 27.87 -22.01 -21.61
N LEU A 396 26.92 -21.80 -22.52
CA LEU A 396 26.87 -22.46 -23.83
C LEU A 396 27.55 -21.60 -24.87
#